data_AF-A0A923YNK1-F1
#
_entry.id   AF-A0A923YNK1-F1
#
_cell.length_a   1.000
_cell.length_b   1.000
_cell.length_c   1.000
_cell.angle_alpha   90.00
_cell.angle_beta   90.00
_cell.angle_gamma   90.00
#
_symmetry.space_group_name_H-M   'P 1'
#
loop_
_entity.id
_entity.type
_entity.pdbx_description
1 polymer ?
#
loop_
_entity_poly.entity_id
_entity_poly.type
_entity_poly.pdbx_seq_one_letter_code
_entity_poly.pdbx_strand_id
1 'polypeptide(L)'
;MLALDNLIIARSDEEYMRANIAQIHNAPMRVTDNIETEMTLSIAEMRRLLTKDHTHTKGTSFSRHVIKIGLFFDGTNNNRDGDIPLQAHTNVVKLFNAYKDVNGLDHLKAAGQHRFYIPGLGTRFPENREWRESHDGKAFGKGEQARILYALLEIYNVVYRECNDNIPLFSSFDISAKLQQYTREIETGDPLHDPHAHRPTRRSWFATLNTTVNATFDARLQRLRTTHPSQGKPRISIVVCGFSRGAALARAFLLIV
;
A
#
# COMPACT_ATOMS: atom_id res chain seq x y z
N MET A 1 5.85 -41.30 18.00
CA MET A 1 5.98 -42.47 17.11
C MET A 1 4.93 -42.30 16.03
N LEU A 2 5.30 -41.71 14.89
CA LEU A 2 5.64 -42.40 13.61
C LEU A 2 4.39 -43.12 13.04
N ALA A 3 3.99 -43.03 11.76
CA ALA A 3 4.59 -42.61 10.49
C ALA A 3 3.43 -42.67 9.44
N LEU A 4 3.35 -41.82 8.39
CA LEU A 4 3.78 -42.09 6.99
C LEU A 4 3.32 -43.48 6.48
N ASP A 5 2.66 -43.72 5.34
CA ASP A 5 2.78 -43.17 3.99
C ASP A 5 1.61 -43.64 3.09
N ASN A 6 1.41 -42.94 1.96
CA ASN A 6 1.05 -43.42 0.60
C ASN A 6 0.46 -42.21 -0.16
N LEU A 7 1.24 -41.34 -0.83
CA LEU A 7 2.06 -41.54 -2.03
C LEU A 7 1.28 -42.18 -3.21
N ILE A 8 0.81 -41.33 -4.13
CA ILE A 8 0.62 -41.68 -5.54
C ILE A 8 1.56 -40.77 -6.35
N ILE A 9 2.57 -41.40 -6.94
CA ILE A 9 3.43 -40.84 -7.97
C ILE A 9 2.73 -41.03 -9.32
N ALA A 10 2.61 -39.95 -10.10
CA ALA A 10 3.03 -39.87 -11.52
C ALA A 10 2.27 -38.75 -12.26
N ARG A 11 2.99 -37.74 -12.77
CA ARG A 11 3.31 -37.58 -14.21
C ARG A 11 3.83 -36.15 -14.50
N SER A 12 5.05 -36.10 -15.04
CA SER A 12 5.72 -35.06 -15.83
C SER A 12 5.53 -33.58 -15.46
N ASP A 13 6.56 -33.04 -14.82
CA ASP A 13 6.74 -31.66 -14.34
C ASP A 13 6.75 -30.53 -15.41
N GLU A 14 6.56 -30.84 -16.69
CA GLU A 14 6.53 -29.82 -17.77
C GLU A 14 5.16 -29.14 -17.92
N GLU A 15 4.07 -29.85 -17.66
CA GLU A 15 2.71 -29.34 -17.96
C GLU A 15 2.17 -28.45 -16.82
N TYR A 16 2.58 -28.72 -15.57
CA TYR A 16 2.19 -27.93 -14.40
C TYR A 16 2.90 -26.57 -14.34
N MET A 17 4.13 -26.46 -14.87
CA MET A 17 4.89 -25.21 -14.91
C MET A 17 4.38 -24.25 -15.99
N ARG A 18 3.73 -24.73 -17.05
CA ARG A 18 3.14 -23.86 -18.09
C ARG A 18 1.82 -23.21 -17.65
N ALA A 19 1.10 -23.81 -16.70
CA ALA A 19 -0.22 -23.35 -16.29
C ALA A 19 -0.20 -22.22 -15.23
N ASN A 20 0.93 -21.99 -14.54
CA ASN A 20 0.99 -21.09 -13.38
C ASN A 20 2.09 -20.02 -13.45
N ILE A 21 2.52 -19.64 -14.65
CA ILE A 21 3.27 -18.39 -14.81
C ILE A 21 2.26 -17.26 -14.63
N ALA A 22 2.25 -16.63 -13.45
CA ALA A 22 1.62 -15.34 -13.26
C ALA A 22 2.11 -14.42 -14.39
N GLN A 23 1.22 -14.07 -15.33
CA GLN A 23 1.58 -13.15 -16.39
C GLN A 23 2.04 -11.85 -15.74
N ILE A 24 3.33 -11.55 -15.84
CA ILE A 24 3.87 -10.27 -15.43
C ILE A 24 3.38 -9.27 -16.47
N HIS A 25 2.21 -8.68 -16.23
CA HIS A 25 1.53 -7.81 -17.19
C HIS A 25 2.31 -6.53 -17.54
N ASN A 26 3.38 -6.22 -16.79
CA ASN A 26 4.18 -5.01 -16.93
C ASN A 26 5.68 -5.26 -17.13
N ALA A 27 6.12 -6.51 -17.33
CA ALA A 27 7.49 -6.75 -17.78
C ALA A 27 7.52 -6.54 -19.29
N PRO A 28 8.52 -5.83 -19.84
CA PRO A 28 8.71 -5.80 -21.28
C PRO A 28 8.86 -7.25 -21.76
N MET A 29 8.00 -7.67 -22.68
CA MET A 29 8.02 -9.02 -23.25
C MET A 29 9.30 -9.32 -24.04
N ARG A 30 10.09 -8.26 -24.31
CA ARG A 30 11.38 -8.31 -24.99
C ARG A 30 12.32 -7.33 -24.29
N VAL A 31 13.44 -7.83 -23.81
CA VAL A 31 14.56 -6.99 -23.36
C VAL A 31 15.35 -6.62 -24.61
N THR A 32 15.50 -5.32 -24.88
CA THR A 32 16.27 -4.80 -26.02
C THR A 32 17.33 -3.82 -25.55
N ASP A 33 18.41 -3.66 -26.31
CA ASP A 33 19.53 -2.77 -25.93
C ASP A 33 19.19 -1.27 -26.02
N ASN A 34 17.98 -0.91 -26.48
CA ASN A 34 17.51 0.47 -26.57
C ASN A 34 16.16 0.64 -25.85
N ILE A 35 16.13 1.55 -24.87
CA ILE A 35 14.98 1.88 -24.02
C ILE A 35 13.82 2.47 -24.84
N GLU A 36 14.10 3.23 -25.90
CA GLU A 36 13.05 3.82 -26.75
C GLU A 36 12.25 2.72 -27.47
N THR A 37 12.93 1.70 -27.99
CA THR A 37 12.27 0.56 -28.65
C THR A 37 11.53 -0.34 -27.66
N GLU A 38 11.95 -0.40 -26.40
CA GLU A 38 11.29 -1.16 -25.34
C GLU A 38 9.99 -0.48 -24.85
N MET A 39 9.95 0.86 -24.89
CA MET A 39 8.77 1.66 -24.53
C MET A 39 7.79 1.91 -25.68
N THR A 40 8.18 1.59 -26.92
CA THR A 40 7.33 1.79 -28.10
C THR A 40 6.39 0.60 -28.29
N LEU A 41 5.09 0.82 -28.09
CA LEU A 41 4.05 -0.18 -28.33
C LEU A 41 4.05 -0.62 -29.81
N SER A 42 3.91 -1.91 -30.07
CA SER A 42 3.72 -2.40 -31.43
C SER A 42 2.36 -1.98 -31.99
N ILE A 43 2.23 -1.95 -33.32
CA ILE A 43 0.96 -1.65 -34.01
C ILE A 43 -0.15 -2.61 -33.57
N ALA A 44 0.17 -3.87 -33.27
CA ALA A 44 -0.79 -4.86 -32.77
C ALA A 44 -1.28 -4.51 -31.35
N GLU A 45 -0.39 -4.03 -30.48
CA GLU A 45 -0.73 -3.61 -29.11
C GLU A 45 -1.49 -2.29 -29.09
N MET A 46 -1.11 -1.33 -29.94
CA MET A 46 -1.88 -0.11 -30.17
C MET A 46 -3.30 -0.44 -30.65
N ARG A 47 -3.45 -1.35 -31.62
CA ARG A 47 -4.77 -1.83 -32.07
C ARG A 47 -5.55 -2.47 -30.94
N ARG A 48 -4.91 -3.30 -30.11
CA ARG A 48 -5.56 -3.97 -28.97
C ARG A 48 -6.06 -2.97 -27.91
N LEU A 49 -5.28 -1.93 -27.62
CA LEU A 49 -5.67 -0.84 -26.72
C LEU A 49 -6.83 -0.02 -27.31
N LEU A 50 -6.74 0.37 -28.58
CA LEU A 50 -7.79 1.12 -29.29
C LEU A 50 -9.10 0.32 -29.39
N THR A 51 -9.03 -1.00 -29.59
CA THR A 51 -10.23 -1.87 -29.59
C THR A 51 -10.86 -2.05 -28.22
N LYS A 52 -10.09 -1.90 -27.13
CA LYS A 52 -10.58 -2.04 -25.75
C LYS A 52 -11.43 -0.85 -25.32
N ASP A 53 -11.18 0.33 -25.89
CA ASP A 53 -11.97 1.54 -25.65
C ASP A 53 -13.27 1.57 -26.46
N HIS A 54 -13.43 0.75 -27.51
CA HIS A 54 -14.60 0.77 -28.39
C HIS A 54 -15.67 -0.29 -28.09
N THR A 55 -15.49 -1.16 -27.10
CA THR A 55 -16.59 -1.99 -26.60
C THR A 55 -17.45 -1.19 -25.62
N HIS A 56 -18.15 -0.16 -26.12
CA HIS A 56 -19.33 0.37 -25.47
C HIS A 56 -20.45 -0.67 -25.62
N THR A 57 -20.42 -1.72 -24.79
CA THR A 57 -21.57 -2.61 -24.65
C THR A 57 -22.70 -1.83 -24.00
N LYS A 58 -23.70 -1.46 -24.80
CA LYS A 58 -25.05 -1.17 -24.33
C LYS A 58 -25.59 -2.43 -23.65
N GLY A 59 -25.48 -2.43 -22.33
CA GLY A 59 -25.90 -3.49 -21.43
C GLY A 59 -25.30 -3.16 -20.08
N THR A 60 -26.13 -2.79 -19.12
CA THR A 60 -25.73 -2.36 -17.77
C THR A 60 -24.97 -3.48 -17.06
N SER A 61 -23.67 -3.56 -17.29
CA SER A 61 -22.74 -4.38 -16.53
C SER A 61 -22.18 -3.50 -15.44
N PHE A 62 -22.51 -3.83 -14.19
CA PHE A 62 -21.98 -3.18 -13.00
C PHE A 62 -20.46 -3.12 -13.06
N SER A 63 -19.88 -1.93 -13.27
CA SER A 63 -18.43 -1.77 -13.19
C SER A 63 -18.03 -2.06 -11.75
N ARG A 64 -17.44 -3.23 -11.51
CA ARG A 64 -16.84 -3.57 -10.23
C ARG A 64 -15.80 -2.49 -9.91
N HIS A 65 -16.12 -1.59 -8.97
CA HIS A 65 -15.24 -0.49 -8.59
C HIS A 65 -13.92 -1.07 -8.06
N VAL A 66 -12.78 -0.70 -8.67
CA VAL A 66 -11.45 -1.18 -8.27
C VAL A 66 -10.70 -0.02 -7.64
N ILE A 67 -10.38 -0.16 -6.36
CA ILE A 67 -9.54 0.75 -5.60
C ILE A 67 -8.11 0.25 -5.73
N LYS A 68 -7.19 1.05 -6.28
CA LYS A 68 -5.77 0.72 -6.39
C LYS A 68 -4.94 1.61 -5.47
N ILE A 69 -4.11 1.02 -4.64
CA ILE A 69 -3.31 1.75 -3.64
C ILE A 69 -1.85 1.38 -3.84
N GLY A 70 -1.00 2.37 -4.14
CA GLY A 70 0.45 2.23 -4.23
C GLY A 70 1.12 2.70 -2.94
N LEU A 71 1.91 1.83 -2.30
CA LEU A 71 2.70 2.12 -1.11
C LEU A 71 4.20 2.04 -1.45
N PHE A 72 4.93 3.11 -1.19
CA PHE A 72 6.33 3.26 -1.61
C PHE A 72 7.23 3.53 -0.41
N PHE A 73 7.83 2.47 0.14
CA PHE A 73 8.69 2.51 1.33
C PHE A 73 10.15 2.76 0.98
N ASP A 74 10.67 3.94 1.29
CA ASP A 74 12.05 4.28 0.97
C ASP A 74 13.08 3.65 1.91
N GLY A 75 14.32 3.57 1.45
CA GLY A 75 15.45 3.06 2.21
C GLY A 75 15.92 4.00 3.31
N THR A 76 16.75 3.50 4.21
CA THR A 76 17.32 4.31 5.30
C THR A 76 18.06 5.52 4.76
N ASN A 77 17.93 6.65 5.45
CA ASN A 77 18.57 7.91 5.10
C ASN A 77 18.09 8.50 3.77
N ASN A 78 17.00 7.99 3.19
CA ASN A 78 16.42 8.53 1.97
C ASN A 78 15.12 9.26 2.29
N ASN A 79 14.94 10.44 1.71
CA ASN A 79 13.76 11.26 1.86
C ASN A 79 13.49 12.03 0.57
N ARG A 80 12.34 11.76 -0.05
CA ARG A 80 11.93 12.40 -1.31
C ARG A 80 12.13 13.92 -1.30
N ASP A 81 11.63 14.60 -0.27
CA ASP A 81 11.60 16.06 -0.25
C ASP A 81 13.01 16.65 -0.05
N GLY A 82 13.89 15.94 0.66
CA GLY A 82 15.30 16.31 0.82
C GLY A 82 16.18 15.94 -0.38
N ASP A 83 15.91 14.82 -1.03
CA ASP A 83 16.79 14.23 -2.05
C ASP A 83 16.46 14.69 -3.48
N ILE A 84 15.21 15.07 -3.77
CA ILE A 84 14.81 15.57 -5.09
C ILE A 84 15.63 16.81 -5.50
N PRO A 85 15.76 17.86 -4.66
CA PRO A 85 16.55 19.05 -5.00
C PRO A 85 18.02 18.75 -5.28
N LEU A 86 18.55 17.67 -4.68
CA LEU A 86 19.93 17.22 -4.82
C LEU A 86 20.13 16.23 -5.98
N GLN A 87 19.07 15.89 -6.72
CA GLN A 87 19.06 14.83 -7.74
C GLN A 87 19.55 13.46 -7.23
N ALA A 88 19.44 13.21 -5.92
CA ALA A 88 19.88 11.99 -5.25
C ALA A 88 18.72 11.04 -4.89
N HIS A 89 17.52 11.33 -5.38
CA HIS A 89 16.32 10.57 -5.04
C HIS A 89 16.37 9.11 -5.53
N THR A 90 15.77 8.21 -4.74
CA THR A 90 15.84 6.78 -4.99
C THR A 90 14.92 6.31 -6.12
N ASN A 91 15.10 5.06 -6.57
CA ASN A 91 14.15 4.43 -7.49
C ASN A 91 12.74 4.30 -6.89
N VAL A 92 12.60 4.27 -5.55
CA VAL A 92 11.29 4.30 -4.88
C VAL A 92 10.57 5.62 -5.18
N VAL A 93 11.28 6.75 -5.13
CA VAL A 93 10.74 8.06 -5.51
C VAL A 93 10.34 8.10 -6.99
N LYS A 94 11.16 7.53 -7.88
CA LYS A 94 10.83 7.46 -9.32
C LYS A 94 9.53 6.70 -9.57
N LEU A 95 9.38 5.53 -8.95
CA LEU A 95 8.18 4.71 -9.06
C LEU A 95 6.95 5.41 -8.44
N PHE A 96 7.12 6.06 -7.29
CA PHE A 96 6.07 6.85 -6.66
C PHE A 96 5.58 7.97 -7.60
N ASN A 97 6.50 8.71 -8.21
CA ASN A 97 6.18 9.81 -9.13
C ASN A 97 5.47 9.32 -10.40
N ALA A 98 5.82 8.12 -10.89
CA ALA A 98 5.19 7.52 -12.07
C ALA A 98 3.83 6.86 -11.78
N TYR A 99 3.50 6.57 -10.52
CA TYR A 99 2.23 5.94 -10.16
C TYR A 99 1.06 6.92 -10.25
N LYS A 100 -0.09 6.51 -10.78
CA LYS A 100 -1.26 7.39 -10.95
C LYS A 100 -1.98 7.64 -9.63
N ASP A 101 -2.61 8.80 -9.51
CA ASP A 101 -3.32 9.24 -8.31
C ASP A 101 -4.61 9.99 -8.66
N VAL A 102 -5.61 9.94 -7.79
CA VAL A 102 -6.89 10.64 -7.96
C VAL A 102 -6.69 12.16 -8.03
N ASN A 103 -5.67 12.67 -7.34
CA ASN A 103 -5.25 14.07 -7.32
C ASN A 103 -4.05 14.33 -8.25
N GLY A 104 -3.69 13.38 -9.11
CA GLY A 104 -2.62 13.56 -10.09
C GLY A 104 -2.92 14.65 -11.13
N LEU A 105 -1.88 15.15 -11.77
CA LEU A 105 -1.97 16.08 -12.89
C LEU A 105 -1.89 15.31 -14.22
N ASP A 106 -2.62 15.79 -15.23
CA ASP A 106 -2.60 15.27 -16.60
C ASP A 106 -2.69 13.73 -16.70
N HIS A 107 -1.69 13.10 -17.33
CA HIS A 107 -1.62 11.66 -17.56
C HIS A 107 -1.47 10.82 -16.27
N LEU A 108 -1.14 11.45 -15.14
CA LEU A 108 -1.06 10.81 -13.82
C LEU A 108 -2.40 10.82 -13.07
N LYS A 109 -3.42 11.54 -13.56
CA LYS A 109 -4.74 11.54 -12.91
C LYS A 109 -5.49 10.25 -13.20
N ALA A 110 -5.91 9.53 -12.16
CA ALA A 110 -6.77 8.35 -12.31
C ALA A 110 -7.72 8.18 -11.13
N ALA A 111 -9.02 8.12 -11.42
CA ALA A 111 -10.05 7.83 -10.42
C ALA A 111 -9.82 6.45 -9.77
N GLY A 112 -10.05 6.36 -8.46
CA GLY A 112 -9.88 5.14 -7.67
C GLY A 112 -8.44 4.67 -7.52
N GLN A 113 -7.44 5.48 -7.87
CA GLN A 113 -6.02 5.19 -7.66
C GLN A 113 -5.42 6.17 -6.66
N HIS A 114 -4.66 5.65 -5.71
CA HIS A 114 -4.05 6.43 -4.62
C HIS A 114 -2.60 6.01 -4.46
N ARG A 115 -1.70 6.96 -4.16
CA ARG A 115 -0.29 6.67 -3.85
C ARG A 115 0.16 7.32 -2.56
N PHE A 116 0.96 6.58 -1.80
CA PHE A 116 1.59 7.07 -0.57
C PHE A 116 3.09 6.82 -0.62
N TYR A 117 3.85 7.87 -0.37
CA TYR A 117 5.29 7.80 -0.15
C TYR A 117 5.54 7.67 1.35
N ILE A 118 6.34 6.70 1.75
CA ILE A 118 6.71 6.47 3.14
C ILE A 118 8.22 6.73 3.23
N PRO A 119 8.64 7.79 3.96
CA PRO A 119 10.04 8.20 4.00
C PRO A 119 10.93 7.15 4.66
N GLY A 120 12.21 7.18 4.30
CA GLY A 120 13.22 6.32 4.86
C GLY A 120 13.41 6.49 6.36
N LEU A 121 13.88 5.43 7.02
CA LEU A 121 14.26 5.48 8.43
C LEU A 121 15.37 6.49 8.69
N GLY A 122 15.32 7.13 9.85
CA GLY A 122 16.31 8.11 10.26
C GLY A 122 16.28 9.41 9.46
N THR A 123 15.20 9.66 8.71
CA THR A 123 14.92 10.93 8.02
C THR A 123 13.67 11.60 8.55
N ARG A 124 13.41 12.83 8.10
CA ARG A 124 12.23 13.60 8.50
C ARG A 124 10.93 12.85 8.15
N PHE A 125 10.07 12.63 9.14
CA PHE A 125 8.75 12.02 9.00
C PHE A 125 7.73 12.83 9.83
N PRO A 126 7.17 13.91 9.26
CA PRO A 126 6.34 14.88 9.98
C PRO A 126 5.09 14.28 10.61
N GLU A 127 4.48 13.30 9.95
CA GLU A 127 3.28 12.60 10.42
C GLU A 127 3.54 11.92 11.76
N ASN A 128 4.75 11.37 11.96
CA ASN A 128 5.20 10.84 13.25
C ASN A 128 6.00 11.84 14.09
N ARG A 129 5.95 13.14 13.77
CA ARG A 129 6.69 14.21 14.46
C ARG A 129 8.21 13.94 14.54
N GLU A 130 8.77 13.22 13.59
CA GLU A 130 10.21 13.06 13.42
C GLU A 130 10.73 14.25 12.61
N TRP A 131 11.20 15.29 13.29
CA TRP A 131 11.57 16.56 12.65
C TRP A 131 13.00 16.61 12.11
N ARG A 132 13.88 15.69 12.54
CA ARG A 132 15.30 15.68 12.22
C ARG A 132 15.77 14.28 11.86
N GLU A 133 16.86 14.21 11.11
CA GLU A 133 17.58 12.96 10.96
C GLU A 133 18.08 12.46 12.32
N SER A 134 18.04 11.15 12.52
CA SER A 134 18.42 10.54 13.79
C SER A 134 19.34 9.35 13.55
N HIS A 135 20.48 9.34 14.23
CA HIS A 135 21.35 8.16 14.28
C HIS A 135 20.64 6.94 14.88
N ASP A 136 19.73 7.15 15.83
CA ASP A 136 18.95 6.06 16.45
C ASP A 136 17.95 5.45 15.46
N GLY A 137 17.32 6.26 14.61
CA GLY A 137 16.50 5.76 13.50
C GLY A 137 17.33 5.02 12.45
N LYS A 138 18.60 5.41 12.26
CA LYS A 138 19.55 4.76 11.35
C LYS A 138 20.18 3.47 11.93
N ALA A 139 20.22 3.27 13.24
CA ALA A 139 20.92 2.13 13.87
C ALA A 139 20.02 1.16 14.67
N PHE A 140 18.95 1.65 15.28
CA PHE A 140 18.13 0.87 16.24
C PHE A 140 16.67 0.65 15.82
N GLY A 141 16.29 0.99 14.59
CA GLY A 141 14.93 0.73 14.06
C GLY A 141 13.82 1.59 14.69
N LYS A 142 14.18 2.67 15.39
CA LYS A 142 13.20 3.61 15.96
C LYS A 142 12.41 4.30 14.84
N GLY A 143 11.08 4.28 14.93
CA GLY A 143 10.18 4.83 13.91
C GLY A 143 9.84 3.86 12.77
N GLU A 144 10.29 2.61 12.82
CA GLU A 144 9.93 1.56 11.85
C GLU A 144 8.45 1.22 11.88
N GLN A 145 7.87 0.97 13.06
CA GLN A 145 6.48 0.58 13.16
C GLN A 145 5.54 1.74 12.83
N ALA A 146 5.94 2.97 13.16
CA ALA A 146 5.18 4.16 12.79
C ALA A 146 4.97 4.28 11.27
N ARG A 147 5.97 3.91 10.46
CA ARG A 147 5.87 3.92 8.98
C ARG A 147 4.91 2.84 8.46
N ILE A 148 4.92 1.65 9.07
CA ILE A 148 3.97 0.58 8.75
C ILE A 148 2.55 0.98 9.14
N LEU A 149 2.37 1.53 10.36
CA LEU A 149 1.07 1.98 10.86
C LEU A 149 0.52 3.14 10.01
N TYR A 150 1.37 4.07 9.58
CA TYR A 150 0.98 5.16 8.69
C TYR A 150 0.39 4.63 7.38
N ALA A 151 1.09 3.69 6.72
CA ALA A 151 0.59 3.08 5.49
C ALA A 151 -0.76 2.36 5.68
N LEU A 152 -0.94 1.69 6.82
CA LEU A 152 -2.21 1.02 7.15
C LEU A 152 -3.36 2.03 7.37
N LEU A 153 -3.11 3.10 8.12
CA LEU A 153 -4.09 4.15 8.37
C LEU A 153 -4.50 4.87 7.07
N GLU A 154 -3.56 5.10 6.15
CA GLU A 154 -3.86 5.67 4.84
C GLU A 154 -4.71 4.72 3.98
N ILE A 155 -4.48 3.40 4.04
CA ILE A 155 -5.38 2.43 3.39
C ILE A 155 -6.80 2.53 3.96
N TYR A 156 -6.96 2.60 5.28
CA TYR A 156 -8.28 2.79 5.87
C TYR A 156 -8.93 4.09 5.39
N ASN A 157 -8.16 5.18 5.32
CA ASN A 157 -8.64 6.44 4.77
C ASN A 157 -9.11 6.30 3.34
N VAL A 158 -8.32 5.69 2.45
CA VAL A 158 -8.71 5.49 1.05
C VAL A 158 -9.99 4.68 0.95
N VAL A 159 -10.04 3.51 1.60
CA VAL A 159 -11.22 2.63 1.51
C VAL A 159 -12.46 3.33 2.06
N TYR A 160 -12.31 4.11 3.13
CA TYR A 160 -13.41 4.87 3.70
C TYR A 160 -13.85 6.03 2.80
N ARG A 161 -12.93 6.81 2.22
CA ARG A 161 -13.24 7.91 1.28
C ARG A 161 -14.07 7.44 0.10
N GLU A 162 -13.68 6.31 -0.49
CA GLU A 162 -14.38 5.69 -1.63
C GLU A 162 -15.81 5.26 -1.27
N CYS A 163 -16.08 5.06 0.02
CA CYS A 163 -17.41 4.73 0.54
C CYS A 163 -18.13 5.94 1.15
N ASN A 164 -17.45 7.05 1.45
CA ASN A 164 -17.94 8.13 2.30
C ASN A 164 -17.75 9.51 1.67
N ASP A 165 -18.21 9.67 0.43
CA ASP A 165 -18.29 10.97 -0.25
C ASP A 165 -16.95 11.73 -0.24
N ASN A 166 -15.85 10.97 -0.39
CA ASN A 166 -14.46 11.43 -0.37
C ASN A 166 -13.96 12.03 0.97
N ILE A 167 -14.74 11.87 2.05
CA ILE A 167 -14.36 12.29 3.41
C ILE A 167 -13.52 11.17 4.06
N PRO A 168 -12.33 11.47 4.62
CA PRO A 168 -11.49 10.47 5.27
C PRO A 168 -12.07 9.95 6.57
N LEU A 169 -11.58 8.78 6.98
CA LEU A 169 -11.84 8.23 8.31
C LEU A 169 -11.06 8.99 9.39
N PHE A 170 -9.82 9.34 9.09
CA PHE A 170 -8.86 10.02 9.95
C PHE A 170 -8.35 11.27 9.26
N SER A 171 -8.43 12.41 9.94
CA SER A 171 -7.69 13.60 9.54
C SER A 171 -6.18 13.38 9.68
N SER A 172 -5.37 14.24 9.06
CA SER A 172 -3.91 14.19 9.26
C SER A 172 -3.53 14.34 10.74
N PHE A 173 -4.30 15.11 11.51
CA PHE A 173 -4.12 15.23 12.95
C PHE A 173 -4.38 13.90 13.68
N ASP A 174 -5.47 13.20 13.32
CA ASP A 174 -5.81 11.90 13.91
C ASP A 174 -4.76 10.84 13.60
N ILE A 175 -4.24 10.82 12.36
CA ILE A 175 -3.13 9.94 11.97
C ILE A 175 -1.93 10.22 12.87
N SER A 176 -1.47 11.47 12.94
CA SER A 176 -0.34 11.85 13.79
C SER A 176 -0.58 11.49 15.26
N ALA A 177 -1.78 11.73 15.79
CA ALA A 177 -2.13 11.36 17.16
C ALA A 177 -2.02 9.84 17.39
N LYS A 178 -2.49 9.02 16.45
CA LYS A 178 -2.40 7.55 16.52
C LYS A 178 -0.97 7.05 16.42
N LEU A 179 -0.15 7.60 15.53
CA LEU A 179 1.27 7.25 15.42
C LEU A 179 2.02 7.53 16.73
N GLN A 180 1.76 8.70 17.32
CA GLN A 180 2.35 9.08 18.60
C GLN A 180 1.84 8.22 19.76
N GLN A 181 0.54 7.90 19.78
CA GLN A 181 -0.04 7.00 20.77
C GLN A 181 0.62 5.61 20.71
N TYR A 182 0.72 5.03 19.51
CA TYR A 182 1.38 3.75 19.29
C TYR A 182 2.84 3.78 19.75
N THR A 183 3.58 4.83 19.39
CA THR A 183 4.97 5.01 19.80
C THR A 183 5.10 5.00 21.32
N ARG A 184 4.26 5.77 22.03
CA ARG A 184 4.29 5.85 23.51
C ARG A 184 3.93 4.53 24.19
N GLU A 185 2.84 3.91 23.75
CA GLU A 185 2.26 2.74 24.42
C GLU A 185 3.02 1.44 24.09
N ILE A 186 3.60 1.33 22.89
CA ILE A 186 4.18 0.09 22.36
C ILE A 186 5.69 0.17 22.13
N GLU A 187 6.21 1.25 21.56
CA GLU A 187 7.63 1.31 21.14
C GLU A 187 8.57 1.78 22.25
N THR A 188 8.29 2.95 22.84
CA THR A 188 9.15 3.50 23.90
C THR A 188 8.86 2.88 25.25
N GLY A 189 7.62 2.40 25.45
CA GLY A 189 7.16 1.98 26.77
C GLY A 189 7.37 3.10 27.80
N ASP A 190 7.21 4.35 27.35
CA ASP A 190 7.44 5.54 28.16
C ASP A 190 6.55 5.45 29.40
N PRO A 191 7.11 5.44 30.62
CA PRO A 191 6.33 5.37 31.84
C PRO A 191 5.60 6.71 32.02
N LEU A 192 4.49 6.89 31.30
CA LEU A 192 3.53 7.92 31.63
C LEU A 192 2.91 7.55 32.99
N HIS A 193 3.53 8.13 34.02
CA HIS A 193 3.11 8.30 35.42
C HIS A 193 3.05 7.06 36.33
N ASP A 194 2.91 5.83 35.83
CA ASP A 194 2.76 4.67 36.71
C ASP A 194 3.52 3.42 36.20
N PRO A 195 4.55 2.95 36.92
CA PRO A 195 5.23 1.69 36.65
C PRO A 195 4.30 0.46 36.64
N HIS A 196 3.13 0.54 37.28
CA HIS A 196 2.14 -0.51 37.38
C HIS A 196 1.00 -0.41 36.36
N ALA A 197 0.98 0.63 35.52
CA ALA A 197 -0.05 0.76 34.50
C ALA A 197 -0.02 -0.43 33.53
N HIS A 198 -1.19 -1.03 33.29
CA HIS A 198 -1.33 -2.09 32.31
C HIS A 198 -1.02 -1.55 30.90
N ARG A 199 0.03 -2.11 30.27
CA ARG A 199 0.43 -1.72 28.92
C ARG A 199 -0.26 -2.61 27.90
N PRO A 200 -0.87 -2.03 26.85
CA PRO A 200 -1.40 -2.85 25.78
C PRO A 200 -0.25 -3.59 25.10
N THR A 201 -0.50 -4.85 24.75
CA THR A 201 0.35 -5.53 23.77
C THR A 201 0.07 -4.96 22.39
N ARG A 202 1.00 -5.16 21.45
CA ARG A 202 0.75 -4.84 20.03
C ARG A 202 -0.57 -5.44 19.54
N ARG A 203 -0.84 -6.70 19.89
CA ARG A 203 -2.07 -7.41 19.51
C ARG A 203 -3.33 -6.73 20.06
N SER A 204 -3.35 -6.40 21.35
CA SER A 204 -4.51 -5.76 21.98
C SER A 204 -4.71 -4.33 21.49
N TRP A 205 -3.64 -3.60 21.20
CA TRP A 205 -3.72 -2.26 20.60
C TRP A 205 -4.38 -2.29 19.22
N PHE A 206 -3.92 -3.20 18.33
CA PHE A 206 -4.54 -3.38 17.02
C PHE A 206 -5.96 -3.93 17.10
N ALA A 207 -6.28 -4.78 18.08
CA ALA A 207 -7.65 -5.24 18.29
C ALA A 207 -8.60 -4.08 18.59
N THR A 208 -8.18 -3.14 19.44
CA THR A 208 -8.95 -1.91 19.72
C THR A 208 -9.11 -1.06 18.45
N LEU A 209 -8.01 -0.80 17.72
CA LEU A 209 -8.07 -0.03 16.48
C LEU A 209 -9.03 -0.68 15.47
N ASN A 210 -8.89 -1.99 15.23
CA ASN A 210 -9.71 -2.74 14.29
C ASN A 210 -11.19 -2.73 14.71
N THR A 211 -11.49 -2.82 16.01
CA THR A 211 -12.87 -2.74 16.50
C THR A 211 -13.50 -1.39 16.17
N THR A 212 -12.80 -0.28 16.44
CA THR A 212 -13.28 1.08 16.12
C THR A 212 -13.45 1.29 14.62
N VAL A 213 -12.46 0.86 13.83
CA VAL A 213 -12.45 0.99 12.38
C VAL A 213 -13.60 0.17 11.77
N ASN A 214 -13.74 -1.10 12.14
CA ASN A 214 -14.78 -1.98 11.63
C ASN A 214 -16.18 -1.47 12.00
N ALA A 215 -16.41 -1.01 13.23
CA ALA A 215 -17.70 -0.45 13.62
C ALA A 215 -18.09 0.77 12.76
N THR A 216 -17.10 1.62 12.42
CA THR A 216 -17.33 2.79 11.57
C THR A 216 -17.59 2.40 10.11
N PHE A 217 -16.82 1.43 9.58
CA PHE A 217 -17.06 0.87 8.26
C PHE A 217 -18.41 0.19 8.15
N ASP A 218 -18.81 -0.62 9.13
CA ASP A 218 -20.09 -1.34 9.12
C ASP A 218 -21.27 -0.36 9.11
N ALA A 219 -21.22 0.68 9.94
CA ALA A 219 -22.23 1.72 9.95
C ALA A 219 -22.37 2.42 8.58
N ARG A 220 -21.24 2.68 7.90
CA ARG A 220 -21.27 3.31 6.56
C ARG A 220 -21.72 2.34 5.47
N LEU A 221 -21.23 1.10 5.48
CA LEU A 221 -21.62 0.07 4.52
C LEU A 221 -23.11 -0.26 4.62
N GLN A 222 -23.68 -0.27 5.83
CA GLN A 222 -25.13 -0.42 6.02
C GLN A 222 -25.91 0.71 5.32
N ARG A 223 -25.48 1.97 5.48
CA ARG A 223 -26.10 3.12 4.79
C ARG A 223 -25.97 3.04 3.27
N LEU A 224 -24.80 2.64 2.77
CA LEU A 224 -24.60 2.49 1.33
C LEU A 224 -25.47 1.39 0.72
N ARG A 225 -25.66 0.27 1.43
CA ARG A 225 -26.53 -0.82 0.95
C ARG A 225 -27.99 -0.40 0.85
N THR A 226 -28.45 0.51 1.71
CA THR A 226 -29.84 1.01 1.65
C THR A 226 -30.02 2.07 0.57
N THR A 227 -29.04 2.96 0.36
CA THR A 227 -29.14 4.04 -0.64
C THR A 227 -28.74 3.60 -2.06
N HIS A 228 -27.82 2.64 -2.18
CA HIS A 228 -27.25 2.15 -3.44
C HIS A 228 -27.13 0.61 -3.46
N PRO A 229 -28.26 -0.14 -3.39
CA PRO A 229 -28.27 -1.60 -3.28
C PRO A 229 -27.60 -2.33 -4.45
N SER A 230 -27.40 -1.65 -5.57
CA SER A 230 -26.84 -2.19 -6.80
C SER A 230 -25.31 -2.03 -6.91
N GLN A 231 -24.67 -1.30 -5.99
CA GLN A 231 -23.21 -1.20 -5.95
C GLN A 231 -22.60 -2.48 -5.37
N GLY A 232 -21.88 -3.24 -6.21
CA GLY A 232 -21.13 -4.42 -5.78
C GLY A 232 -19.94 -4.08 -4.88
N LYS A 233 -19.48 -5.05 -4.08
CA LYS A 233 -18.32 -4.89 -3.19
C LYS A 233 -17.08 -4.44 -3.99
N PRO A 234 -16.36 -3.37 -3.56
CA PRO A 234 -15.17 -2.91 -4.26
C PRO A 234 -14.07 -3.96 -4.21
N ARG A 235 -13.27 -4.04 -5.27
CA ARG A 235 -12.01 -4.82 -5.26
C ARG A 235 -10.89 -3.87 -4.86
N ILE A 236 -10.13 -4.23 -3.84
CA ILE A 236 -8.94 -3.47 -3.42
C ILE A 236 -7.71 -4.16 -3.98
N SER A 237 -6.82 -3.40 -4.62
CA SER A 237 -5.55 -3.86 -5.17
C SER A 237 -4.44 -3.02 -4.56
N ILE A 238 -3.52 -3.67 -3.83
CA ILE A 238 -2.41 -2.98 -3.19
C ILE A 238 -1.13 -3.32 -3.95
N VAL A 239 -0.38 -2.29 -4.33
CA VAL A 239 0.97 -2.41 -4.90
C VAL A 239 1.93 -1.89 -3.86
N VAL A 240 2.91 -2.71 -3.46
CA VAL A 240 3.91 -2.32 -2.47
C VAL A 240 5.30 -2.38 -3.10
N CYS A 241 6.03 -1.29 -2.99
CA CYS A 241 7.42 -1.19 -3.41
C CYS A 241 8.27 -0.76 -2.21
N GLY A 242 9.46 -1.34 -2.06
CA GLY A 242 10.39 -0.93 -1.02
C GLY A 242 11.85 -1.16 -1.40
N PHE A 243 12.75 -0.36 -0.80
CA PHE A 243 14.20 -0.44 -1.02
C PHE A 243 14.97 -0.55 0.30
N SER A 244 16.02 -1.38 0.37
CA SER A 244 16.84 -1.58 1.59
C SER A 244 15.97 -1.89 2.82
N ARG A 245 16.11 -1.17 3.94
CA ARG A 245 15.20 -1.32 5.10
C ARG A 245 13.74 -0.99 4.78
N GLY A 246 13.46 -0.13 3.81
CA GLY A 246 12.11 0.07 3.28
C GLY A 246 11.53 -1.21 2.66
N ALA A 247 12.34 -2.07 2.06
CA ALA A 247 11.90 -3.39 1.58
C ALA A 247 11.56 -4.34 2.75
N ALA A 248 12.30 -4.26 3.86
CA ALA A 248 11.97 -5.00 5.08
C ALA A 248 10.64 -4.52 5.68
N LEU A 249 10.40 -3.20 5.71
CA LEU A 249 9.11 -2.63 6.14
C LEU A 249 7.96 -3.05 5.21
N ALA A 250 8.17 -3.01 3.90
CA ALA A 250 7.19 -3.48 2.91
C ALA A 250 6.83 -4.97 3.13
N ARG A 251 7.82 -5.83 3.39
CA ARG A 251 7.60 -7.24 3.70
C ARG A 251 6.85 -7.43 5.02
N ALA A 252 7.24 -6.70 6.06
CA ALA A 252 6.55 -6.75 7.35
C ALA A 252 5.09 -6.29 7.23
N PHE A 253 4.85 -5.23 6.46
CA PHE A 253 3.52 -4.73 6.16
C PHE A 253 2.64 -5.80 5.48
N LEU A 254 3.16 -6.50 4.47
CA LEU A 254 2.43 -7.57 3.77
C LEU A 254 2.14 -8.81 4.64
N LEU A 255 2.80 -8.98 5.78
CA LEU A 255 2.48 -10.04 6.74
C LEU A 255 1.37 -9.63 7.73
N ILE A 256 1.06 -8.34 7.80
CA ILE A 256 0.06 -7.77 8.72
C ILE A 256 -1.30 -7.62 8.03
N VAL A 257 -1.33 -7.35 6.73
CA VAL A 257 -2.53 -7.07 5.91
C VAL A 257 -2.97 -8.32 5.14
#